data_AF-A0A7V9JC80-F1
#
_entry.id   AF-A0A7V9JC80-F1
#
_cell.length_a   1.000
_cell.length_b   1.000
_cell.length_c   1.000
_cell.angle_alpha   90.00
_cell.angle_beta   90.00
_cell.angle_gamma   90.00
#
_symmetry.space_group_name_H-M   'P 1'
#
loop_
_entity.id
_entity.type
_entity.pdbx_description
1 polymer ?
#
loop_
_entity_poly.entity_id
_entity_poly.type
_entity_poly.pdbx_seq_one_letter_code
_entity_poly.pdbx_strand_id
1 'polypeptide(L)' 'MKPADYNYAIFPSEDDIEFFAAFFELLKPGEKAPDPELLDLESDESIPLSTITRQHAFTVIELGSLT' A
#
# COMPACT_ATOMS: atom_id res chain seq x y z
N MET A 1 10.07 2.68 -17.64
CA MET A 1 10.28 2.63 -16.19
C MET A 1 10.06 1.19 -15.76
N LYS A 2 10.97 0.58 -15.01
CA LYS A 2 10.66 -0.69 -14.36
C LYS A 2 9.60 -0.44 -13.28
N PRO A 3 8.67 -1.37 -13.03
CA PRO A 3 7.82 -1.29 -11.84
C PRO A 3 8.72 -1.25 -10.61
N ALA A 4 8.38 -0.40 -9.63
CA ALA A 4 8.98 -0.46 -8.31
C ALA A 4 8.11 -1.38 -7.47
N ASP A 5 8.73 -2.38 -6.85
CA ASP A 5 8.05 -3.39 -6.05
C ASP A 5 8.06 -2.93 -4.58
N TYR A 6 6.89 -2.76 -4.01
CA TYR A 6 6.71 -2.37 -2.61
C TYR A 6 5.97 -3.50 -1.89
N ASN A 7 6.35 -3.77 -0.65
CA ASN A 7 5.64 -4.72 0.19
C ASN A 7 4.93 -3.98 1.32
N TYR A 8 3.82 -4.52 1.79
CA TYR A 8 3.37 -4.14 3.12
C TYR A 8 4.38 -4.73 4.10
N ALA A 9 4.93 -3.91 4.99
CA ALA A 9 5.92 -4.37 5.99
C ALA A 9 5.37 -5.54 6.84
N ILE A 10 4.04 -5.67 6.88
CA ILE A 10 3.33 -6.69 7.64
C ILE A 10 2.09 -7.05 6.80
N PHE A 11 2.10 -8.21 6.13
CA PHE A 11 0.85 -8.96 5.96
C PHE A 11 0.22 -9.01 7.35
N PRO A 12 -1.02 -8.52 7.57
CA PRO A 12 -1.47 -8.18 8.92
C PRO A 12 -1.10 -9.30 9.88
N SER A 13 -0.30 -8.99 10.91
CA SER A 13 -0.17 -9.89 12.05
C SER A 13 -1.59 -10.21 12.53
N GLU A 14 -1.83 -11.36 13.16
CA GLU A 14 -3.21 -11.78 13.52
C GLU A 14 -4.02 -10.67 14.25
N ASP A 15 -3.35 -9.73 14.90
CA ASP A 15 -3.88 -8.53 15.55
C ASP A 15 -4.47 -7.43 14.62
N ASP A 16 -4.27 -7.50 13.29
CA ASP A 16 -4.64 -6.44 12.32
C ASP A 16 -5.57 -6.93 11.18
N ILE A 17 -6.09 -8.16 11.33
CA ILE A 17 -7.01 -8.80 10.37
C ILE A 17 -8.29 -7.98 10.19
N GLU A 18 -8.79 -7.35 11.24
CA GLU A 18 -10.01 -6.51 11.19
C GLU A 18 -9.78 -5.23 10.37
N PHE A 19 -8.60 -4.61 10.50
CA PHE A 19 -8.24 -3.44 9.71
C PHE A 19 -8.07 -3.80 8.22
N PHE A 20 -7.40 -4.92 7.94
CA PHE A 20 -7.27 -5.42 6.58
C PHE A 20 -8.63 -5.76 5.94
N ALA A 21 -9.54 -6.39 6.69
CA ALA A 21 -10.90 -6.65 6.24
C ALA A 21 -11.67 -5.35 5.92
N ALA A 22 -11.46 -4.30 6.72
CA ALA A 22 -12.06 -2.98 6.51
C ALA A 22 -11.38 -2.16 5.39
N PHE A 23 -10.16 -2.51 4.97
CA PHE A 23 -9.39 -1.74 3.99
C PHE A 23 -10.15 -1.54 2.67
N PHE A 24 -10.87 -2.57 2.19
CA PHE A 24 -11.69 -2.47 0.99
C PHE A 24 -12.92 -1.58 1.17
N GLU A 25 -13.46 -1.49 2.39
CA GLU A 25 -14.57 -0.57 2.69
C GLU A 25 -14.14 0.90 2.71
N LEU A 26 -12.85 1.15 2.93
CA LEU A 26 -12.24 2.49 2.87
C LEU A 26 -11.94 2.92 1.43
N LEU A 27 -11.86 2.00 0.48
CA LEU A 27 -11.60 2.26 -0.94
C LEU A 27 -12.90 2.58 -1.69
N LYS A 28 -13.48 3.75 -1.42
CA LYS A 28 -14.67 4.25 -2.14
C LYS A 28 -14.26 5.21 -3.28
N PRO A 29 -14.84 5.08 -4.49
CA PRO A 29 -14.57 6.02 -5.57
C PRO A 29 -14.88 7.47 -5.15
N GLY A 30 -13.93 8.37 -5.39
CA GLY A 30 -14.05 9.80 -5.04
C GLY A 30 -13.58 10.15 -3.62
N GLU A 31 -13.37 9.16 -2.75
CA GLU A 31 -12.74 9.37 -1.44
C GLU A 31 -11.22 9.42 -1.56
N LYS A 32 -10.57 10.03 -0.56
CA LYS A 32 -9.11 10.02 -0.48
C LYS A 32 -8.64 8.59 -0.23
N ALA A 33 -7.68 8.12 -1.04
CA ALA A 33 -7.05 6.83 -0.81
C ALA A 33 -6.39 6.77 0.58
N PRO A 34 -6.46 5.64 1.30
CA PRO A 34 -5.70 5.41 2.51
C PRO A 34 -4.20 5.67 2.29
N ASP A 35 -3.49 6.11 3.32
CA ASP A 35 -2.05 6.44 3.25
C ASP A 35 -1.24 5.54 4.20
N PRO A 36 -1.17 4.22 3.93
CA PRO A 36 -0.40 3.30 4.76
C PRO A 36 1.10 3.50 4.59
N GLU A 37 1.86 3.04 5.57
CA GLU A 37 3.30 2.85 5.48
C GLU A 37 3.60 1.58 4.64
N LEU A 38 4.51 1.72 3.68
CA LEU A 38 4.97 0.66 2.79
C LEU A 38 6.46 0.43 3.02
N LEU A 39 6.91 -0.83 2.92
CA LEU A 39 8.33 -1.16 2.90
C LEU A 39 8.83 -1.11 1.45
N ASP A 40 9.77 -0.21 1.18
CA ASP A 40 10.53 -0.19 -0.07
C ASP A 40 11.55 -1.34 -0.05
N LEU A 41 11.44 -2.26 -1.01
CA LEU A 41 12.29 -3.45 -1.08
C LEU A 41 13.70 -3.17 -1.58
N GLU A 42 13.94 -2.03 -2.23
CA GLU A 42 15.28 -1.65 -2.67
C GLU A 42 16.09 -1.03 -1.54
N SER A 43 15.44 -0.21 -0.69
CA SER A 43 16.10 0.57 0.35
C SER A 43 15.92 0.02 1.78
N ASP A 44 14.95 -0.88 1.98
CA ASP A 44 14.51 -1.38 3.29
C ASP A 44 13.94 -0.26 4.21
N GLU A 45 13.53 0.86 3.61
CA GLU A 45 12.92 1.99 4.31
C GLU A 45 11.39 1.91 4.31
N SER A 46 10.77 2.38 5.40
CA SER A 46 9.33 2.59 5.47
C SER A 46 8.96 3.95 4.87
N ILE A 47 8.07 3.96 3.90
CA ILE A 47 7.59 5.17 3.25
C ILE A 47 6.04 5.22 3.20
N PRO A 48 5.41 6.39 3.40
CA PRO A 48 3.98 6.54 3.16
C PRO A 48 3.63 6.33 1.68
N LEU A 49 2.52 5.66 1.38
CA LEU A 49 2.00 5.49 0.01
C LEU A 49 1.86 6.83 -0.74
N SER A 50 1.54 7.92 -0.03
CA SER A 50 1.42 9.25 -0.63
C SER A 50 2.74 9.81 -1.15
N THR A 51 3.89 9.32 -0.70
CA THR A 51 5.20 9.66 -1.25
C THR A 51 5.33 9.21 -2.70
N ILE A 52 4.76 8.05 -3.04
CA ILE A 52 4.75 7.49 -4.40
C ILE A 52 3.65 8.16 -5.23
N THR A 53 2.42 8.20 -4.71
CA THR A 53 1.26 8.66 -5.50
C THR A 53 1.31 10.15 -5.84
N ARG A 54 1.98 11.00 -5.05
CA ARG A 54 2.13 12.44 -5.35
C ARG A 54 3.09 12.72 -6.50
N GLN A 55 3.98 11.80 -6.84
CA GLN A 55 4.95 11.97 -7.93
C GLN A 55 4.34 11.70 -9.31
N HIS A 56 3.12 11.14 -9.35
CA HIS A 56 2.45 10.72 -10.57
C HIS A 56 1.05 11.34 -10.66
N ALA A 57 0.60 11.66 -11.88
CA ALA A 57 -0.76 12.14 -12.10
C ALA A 57 -1.83 11.04 -11.87
N PHE A 58 -1.42 9.78 -11.99
CA PHE A 58 -2.24 8.60 -11.78
C PHE A 58 -1.35 7.45 -11.31
N THR A 59 -1.83 6.67 -10.35
CA THR A 59 -1.12 5.50 -9.80
C THR A 59 -2.08 4.32 -9.77
N VAL A 60 -1.61 3.16 -10.27
CA VAL A 60 -2.31 1.87 -10.13
C VAL A 60 -1.62 1.09 -9.03
N ILE A 61 -2.40 0.54 -8.10
CA ILE A 61 -1.90 -0.30 -7.01
C ILE A 61 -2.52 -1.68 -7.20
N GLU A 62 -1.67 -2.69 -7.32
CA GLU A 62 -2.06 -4.08 -7.37
C GLU A 62 -1.69 -4.73 -6.03
N LEU A 63 -2.67 -5.36 -5.38
CA LEU A 63 -2.48 -6.07 -4.12
C LEU A 63 -2.38 -7.56 -4.42
N GLY A 64 -1.32 -8.20 -3.95
CA GLY A 64 -1.08 -9.63 -4.13
C GLY A 64 -0.19 -10.18 -3.04
N SER A 65 -0.06 -11.50 -3.00
CA SER A 65 0.90 -12.19 -2.14
C SER A 65 1.64 -13.25 -2.94
N LEU A 66 2.91 -13.45 -2.59
CA LEU A 66 3.70 -14.59 -3.03
C LEU A 66 3.75 -15.55 -1.86
N THR A 67 3.03 -16.67 -1.99
CA THR A 67 3.16 -17.83 -1.09
C THR A 67 4.25 -18.76 -1.56
#